data_AF-A0A960JV23-F1
#
_entry.id   AF-A0A960JV23-F1
#
_cell.length_a   1.000
_cell.length_b   1.000
_cell.length_c   1.000
_cell.angle_alpha   90.00
_cell.angle_beta   90.00
_cell.angle_gamma   90.00
#
_symmetry.space_group_name_H-M   'P 1'
#
loop_
_entity.id
_entity.type
_entity.pdbx_description
1 polymer ?
#
loop_
_entity_poly.entity_id
_entity_poly.type
_entity_poly.pdbx_seq_one_letter_code
_entity_poly.pdbx_strand_id
1 'polypeptide(L)'
;MRAHLRCSAAELEGDTATFHYDFVAAPGTVADMSWSTSITPAELAVHDQSVIPAIPGAYVLACRLSQDLVVEEPLPPALHEGARKVGELLKEWYGWRPAELIAPLGEDAVGFGLIGRKLAPKNSPHGLFFTRGVDSWWTLLELQKDPSIESPTHLITLDNEVHVPESIRAQTILDTQACADRLGLTLITVRTDIRAAIDQHTDWGFHTHGSVLAGTGLALRNSLTSATIAPTHWTRYLRPWGSHPDLDGLWSLPGFEIRHFPGSLPRWQRVESIAKVPLVAETLQVCWQGVSMNNCGRCTKCLRLRTSLELCGVSDLFEQRFDAPFDRDLIDAITHEFPHPWCEIMDQCDSVGLGGDELRQRWEHVERRGLEGFVYEDRPVQPRIPVDAPNDESIDKLAIKLAELGARVDRLEREPSGPRIEVDEGDGNDLELRIVDGVETTHVVLSQLTSGDLESVLSALGHGLDELVTFNPNGQSPPPRQSRWAPSAATRPS
;
A
#
# COMPACT_ATOMS: atom_id res chain seq x y z
N MET A 1 -20.16 18.91 20.25
CA MET A 1 -21.20 17.97 19.75
C MET A 1 -20.78 16.59 20.22
N ARG A 2 -21.71 15.73 20.68
CA ARG A 2 -21.39 14.43 21.27
C ARG A 2 -22.09 13.32 20.49
N ALA A 3 -21.32 12.34 20.04
CA ALA A 3 -21.81 11.06 19.58
C ALA A 3 -21.75 10.05 20.74
N HIS A 4 -22.63 9.05 20.73
CA HIS A 4 -22.65 7.98 21.71
C HIS A 4 -22.35 6.65 21.03
N LEU A 5 -21.45 5.85 21.60
CA LEU A 5 -21.16 4.50 21.12
C LEU A 5 -21.58 3.47 22.17
N ARG A 6 -22.27 2.42 21.71
CA ARG A 6 -22.74 1.31 22.54
C ARG A 6 -22.43 -0.02 21.90
N CYS A 7 -22.25 -1.04 22.72
CA CYS A 7 -22.13 -2.44 22.30
C CYS A 7 -23.30 -3.24 22.88
N SER A 8 -23.90 -4.11 22.08
CA SER A 8 -24.85 -5.12 22.55
C SER A 8 -24.12 -6.40 22.96
N ALA A 9 -24.76 -7.20 23.82
CA ALA A 9 -24.24 -8.52 24.17
C ALA A 9 -24.06 -9.38 22.91
N ALA A 10 -23.01 -10.20 22.88
CA ALA A 10 -22.71 -11.04 21.73
C ALA A 10 -23.81 -12.09 21.51
N GLU A 11 -24.18 -12.27 20.24
CA GLU A 11 -25.01 -13.37 19.79
C GLU A 11 -24.11 -14.53 19.37
N LEU A 12 -24.43 -15.75 19.84
CA LEU A 12 -23.70 -16.97 19.50
C LEU A 12 -24.52 -17.81 18.53
N GLU A 13 -23.95 -18.07 17.35
CA GLU A 13 -24.52 -18.97 16.36
C GLU A 13 -23.45 -19.98 15.91
N GLY A 14 -23.60 -21.24 16.32
CA GLY A 14 -22.62 -22.27 16.07
C GLY A 14 -21.25 -21.90 16.66
N ASP A 15 -20.24 -21.79 15.79
CA ASP A 15 -18.87 -21.38 16.15
C ASP A 15 -18.58 -19.91 15.78
N THR A 16 -19.60 -19.06 15.78
CA THR A 16 -19.48 -17.63 15.49
C THR A 16 -20.04 -16.80 16.64
N ALA A 17 -19.27 -15.82 17.09
CA ALA A 17 -19.72 -14.78 18.02
C ALA A 17 -19.90 -13.46 17.28
N THR A 18 -21.08 -12.86 17.36
CA THR A 18 -21.41 -11.59 16.67
C THR A 18 -21.69 -10.49 17.68
N PHE A 19 -21.01 -9.35 17.53
CA PHE A 19 -21.18 -8.15 18.34
C PHE A 19 -21.84 -7.06 17.50
N HIS A 20 -22.76 -6.30 18.09
CA HIS A 20 -23.43 -5.19 17.44
C HIS A 20 -23.07 -3.87 18.11
N TYR A 21 -22.71 -2.89 17.29
CA TYR A 21 -22.29 -1.57 17.74
C TYR A 21 -23.20 -0.49 17.16
N ASP A 22 -23.65 0.41 18.02
CA ASP A 22 -24.49 1.56 17.64
C ASP A 22 -23.73 2.86 17.90
N PHE A 23 -23.51 3.64 16.84
CA PHE A 23 -22.97 4.99 16.88
C PHE A 23 -24.12 5.99 16.65
N VAL A 24 -24.60 6.57 17.75
CA VAL A 24 -25.64 7.60 17.74
C VAL A 24 -24.96 8.95 17.56
N ALA A 25 -25.16 9.58 16.40
CA ALA A 25 -24.51 10.84 16.07
C ALA A 25 -25.13 12.00 16.87
N ALA A 26 -24.41 13.11 16.99
CA ALA A 26 -24.96 14.31 17.62
C ALA A 26 -26.24 14.78 16.88
N PRO A 27 -27.32 15.15 17.59
CA PRO A 27 -28.58 15.53 16.96
C PRO A 27 -28.42 16.63 15.90
N GLY A 28 -28.98 16.40 14.71
CA GLY A 28 -28.96 17.35 13.59
C GLY A 28 -27.65 17.39 12.79
N THR A 29 -26.78 16.38 12.92
CA THR A 29 -25.50 16.32 12.18
C THR A 29 -25.54 15.33 11.00
N VAL A 30 -25.34 14.05 11.25
CA VAL A 30 -25.44 12.94 10.30
C VAL A 30 -26.42 11.90 10.84
N ALA A 31 -26.77 10.92 10.01
CA ALA A 31 -27.60 9.80 10.47
C ALA A 31 -26.85 8.92 11.48
N ASP A 32 -27.60 8.27 12.37
CA ASP A 32 -27.07 7.22 13.23
C ASP A 32 -26.56 6.05 12.40
N MET A 33 -25.56 5.37 12.92
CA MET A 33 -24.88 4.27 12.26
C MET A 33 -24.87 3.06 13.16
N SER A 34 -24.97 1.88 12.57
CA SER A 34 -24.81 0.61 13.26
C SER A 34 -23.97 -0.32 12.41
N TRP A 35 -23.18 -1.16 13.05
CA TRP A 35 -22.46 -2.23 12.36
C TRP A 35 -22.33 -3.45 13.27
N SER A 36 -21.95 -4.56 12.67
CA SER A 36 -21.68 -5.82 13.33
C SER A 36 -20.24 -6.26 13.11
N THR A 37 -19.71 -7.03 14.06
CA THR A 37 -18.46 -7.76 13.90
C THR A 37 -18.67 -9.20 14.36
N SER A 38 -18.48 -10.14 13.45
CA SER A 38 -18.57 -11.58 13.72
C SER A 38 -17.18 -12.20 13.73
N ILE A 39 -16.89 -13.08 14.69
CA ILE A 39 -15.59 -13.73 14.85
C ILE A 39 -15.77 -15.25 14.90
N THR A 40 -14.94 -15.96 14.13
CA THR A 40 -14.86 -17.42 14.05
C THR A 40 -13.40 -17.87 14.19
N PRO A 41 -13.08 -18.84 15.07
CA PRO A 41 -13.99 -19.52 16.00
C PRO A 41 -14.44 -18.62 17.16
N ALA A 42 -15.65 -18.87 17.68
CA ALA A 42 -16.30 -18.01 18.68
C ALA A 42 -15.50 -17.91 19.98
N GLU A 43 -14.84 -19.02 20.38
CA GLU A 43 -14.06 -19.11 21.62
C GLU A 43 -12.96 -18.05 21.75
N LEU A 44 -12.49 -17.49 20.62
CA LEU A 44 -11.46 -16.45 20.61
C LEU A 44 -11.98 -15.04 20.91
N ALA A 45 -13.30 -14.84 20.90
CA ALA A 45 -13.91 -13.52 21.07
C ALA A 45 -14.93 -13.46 22.22
N VAL A 46 -15.59 -14.56 22.58
CA VAL A 46 -16.66 -14.57 23.59
C VAL A 46 -16.26 -14.01 24.96
N HIS A 47 -14.95 -14.01 25.25
CA HIS A 47 -14.40 -13.47 26.49
C HIS A 47 -14.36 -11.94 26.53
N ASP A 48 -14.56 -11.25 25.40
CA ASP A 48 -14.58 -9.80 25.29
C ASP A 48 -15.96 -9.29 24.85
N GLN A 49 -16.82 -8.99 25.83
CA GLN A 49 -18.17 -8.44 25.62
C GLN A 49 -18.21 -6.91 25.64
N SER A 50 -17.06 -6.25 25.50
CA SER A 50 -16.96 -4.80 25.68
C SER A 50 -17.11 -4.03 24.37
N VAL A 51 -17.35 -2.72 24.48
CA VAL A 51 -17.32 -1.78 23.36
C VAL A 51 -15.90 -1.46 22.84
N ILE A 52 -14.85 -1.88 23.55
CA ILE A 52 -13.44 -1.56 23.23
C ILE A 52 -13.06 -1.81 21.76
N PRO A 53 -13.45 -2.93 21.12
CA PRO A 53 -13.08 -3.21 19.73
C PRO A 53 -13.62 -2.18 18.72
N ALA A 54 -14.73 -1.50 19.03
CA ALA A 54 -15.32 -0.48 18.18
C ALA A 54 -14.66 0.91 18.34
N ILE A 55 -13.93 1.13 19.43
CA ILE A 55 -13.38 2.45 19.79
C ILE A 55 -12.45 3.02 18.71
N PRO A 56 -11.46 2.27 18.17
CA PRO A 56 -10.54 2.84 17.19
C PRO A 56 -11.24 3.43 15.95
N GLY A 57 -12.13 2.66 15.31
CA GLY A 57 -12.87 3.11 14.13
C GLY A 57 -13.86 4.25 14.45
N ALA A 58 -14.61 4.11 15.54
CA ALA A 58 -15.58 5.12 15.98
C ALA A 58 -14.91 6.45 16.38
N TYR A 59 -13.71 6.40 16.96
CA TYR A 59 -12.97 7.58 17.38
C TYR A 59 -12.41 8.36 16.18
N VAL A 60 -11.85 7.68 15.18
CA VAL A 60 -11.43 8.33 13.93
C VAL A 60 -12.63 8.99 13.24
N LEU A 61 -13.78 8.29 13.18
CA LEU A 61 -15.03 8.85 12.67
C LEU A 61 -15.49 10.08 13.48
N ALA A 62 -15.43 10.03 14.80
CA ALA A 62 -15.78 11.14 15.68
C ALA A 62 -14.88 12.38 15.42
N CYS A 63 -13.57 12.19 15.27
CA CYS A 63 -12.65 13.27 14.88
C CYS A 63 -13.04 13.88 13.52
N ARG A 64 -13.30 13.03 12.51
CA ARG A 64 -13.73 13.46 11.17
C ARG A 64 -15.01 14.29 11.20
N LEU A 65 -15.98 13.88 12.03
CA LEU A 65 -17.27 14.54 12.22
C LEU A 65 -17.21 15.73 13.20
N SER A 66 -16.04 15.99 13.79
CA SER A 66 -15.85 17.00 14.84
C SER A 66 -16.76 16.80 16.06
N GLN A 67 -17.01 15.55 16.45
CA GLN A 67 -17.83 15.16 17.60
C GLN A 67 -16.97 14.49 18.67
N ASP A 68 -17.29 14.70 19.95
CA ASP A 68 -16.70 13.92 21.04
C ASP A 68 -17.39 12.57 21.11
N LEU A 69 -16.66 11.53 21.50
CA LEU A 69 -17.16 10.16 21.57
C LEU A 69 -17.49 9.81 23.03
N VAL A 70 -18.77 9.57 23.32
CA VAL A 70 -19.25 9.22 24.65
C VAL A 70 -19.51 7.73 24.72
N VAL A 71 -19.02 7.09 25.78
CA VAL A 71 -19.20 5.67 26.07
C VAL A 71 -19.62 5.52 27.54
N GLU A 72 -20.65 4.71 27.80
CA GLU A 72 -21.15 4.48 29.16
C GLU A 72 -20.33 3.44 29.93
N GLU A 73 -19.76 2.46 29.22
CA GLU A 73 -18.91 1.41 29.77
C GLU A 73 -17.56 1.96 30.27
N PRO A 74 -17.01 1.46 31.39
CA PRO A 74 -15.67 1.83 31.83
C PRO A 74 -14.60 1.37 30.82
N LEU A 75 -13.70 2.28 30.44
CA LEU A 75 -12.62 2.00 29.49
C LEU A 75 -11.24 2.03 30.18
N PRO A 76 -10.27 1.21 29.71
CA PRO A 76 -8.91 1.24 30.23
C PRO A 76 -8.27 2.64 30.10
N PRO A 77 -7.56 3.14 31.13
CA PRO A 77 -6.78 4.38 31.04
C PRO A 77 -5.86 4.46 29.81
N ALA A 78 -5.22 3.35 29.43
CA ALA A 78 -4.38 3.29 28.23
C ALA A 78 -5.14 3.61 26.94
N LEU A 79 -6.43 3.24 26.85
CA LEU A 79 -7.26 3.52 25.67
C LEU A 79 -7.58 5.01 25.54
N HIS A 80 -7.82 5.70 26.66
CA HIS A 80 -7.98 7.16 26.66
C HIS A 80 -6.70 7.88 26.24
N GLU A 81 -5.54 7.42 26.73
CA GLU A 81 -4.25 7.99 26.34
C GLU A 81 -3.97 7.77 24.85
N GLY A 82 -4.22 6.56 24.35
CA GLY A 82 -4.11 6.19 22.95
C GLY A 82 -4.98 7.08 22.05
N ALA A 83 -6.27 7.18 22.38
CA ALA A 83 -7.21 8.05 21.66
C ALA A 83 -6.74 9.50 21.60
N ARG A 84 -6.28 10.07 22.73
CA ARG A 84 -5.74 11.45 22.77
C ARG A 84 -4.57 11.63 21.80
N LYS A 85 -3.59 10.72 21.80
CA LYS A 85 -2.43 10.77 20.90
C LYS A 85 -2.85 10.61 19.43
N VAL A 86 -3.78 9.71 19.14
CA VAL A 86 -4.34 9.56 17.79
C VAL A 86 -5.03 10.85 17.35
N GLY A 87 -5.82 11.48 18.22
CA GLY A 87 -6.47 12.76 17.90
C GLY A 87 -5.48 13.88 17.59
N GLU A 88 -4.35 13.93 18.31
CA GLU A 88 -3.24 14.86 18.02
C GLU A 88 -2.63 14.61 16.63
N LEU A 89 -2.36 13.35 16.28
CA LEU A 89 -1.86 13.00 14.93
C LEU A 89 -2.86 13.34 13.83
N LEU A 90 -4.14 13.00 14.00
CA LEU A 90 -5.18 13.30 12.99
C LEU A 90 -5.37 14.80 12.80
N LYS A 91 -5.19 15.60 13.86
CA LYS A 91 -5.18 17.06 13.77
C LYS A 91 -3.98 17.56 12.97
N GLU A 92 -2.79 17.04 13.24
CA GLU A 92 -1.57 17.41 12.50
C GLU A 92 -1.68 17.04 11.02
N TRP A 93 -2.15 15.83 10.74
CA TRP A 93 -2.18 15.26 9.40
C TRP A 93 -3.30 15.80 8.52
N TYR A 94 -4.49 15.98 9.09
CA TYR A 94 -5.71 16.26 8.32
C TYR A 94 -6.42 17.55 8.77
N GLY A 95 -5.88 18.25 9.77
CA GLY A 95 -6.50 19.47 10.32
C GLY A 95 -7.79 19.20 11.09
N TRP A 96 -8.10 17.94 11.41
CA TRP A 96 -9.33 17.57 12.10
C TRP A 96 -9.30 17.99 13.57
N ARG A 97 -10.48 18.32 14.12
CA ARG A 97 -10.59 18.56 15.56
C ARG A 97 -10.38 17.23 16.29
N PRO A 98 -9.46 17.14 17.27
CA PRO A 98 -9.38 15.98 18.14
C PRO A 98 -10.71 15.82 18.90
N ALA A 99 -11.32 14.65 18.81
CA ALA A 99 -12.46 14.28 19.64
C ALA A 99 -12.00 14.04 21.09
N GLU A 100 -12.85 14.33 22.07
CA GLU A 100 -12.65 13.80 23.42
C GLU A 100 -13.29 12.41 23.54
N LEU A 101 -12.55 11.42 24.07
CA LEU A 101 -13.12 10.12 24.44
C LEU A 101 -13.60 10.19 25.89
N ILE A 102 -14.93 10.28 26.07
CA ILE A 102 -15.60 10.50 27.35
C ILE A 102 -16.19 9.17 27.84
N ALA A 103 -15.54 8.56 28.83
CA ALA A 103 -15.99 7.32 29.46
C ALA A 103 -15.49 7.24 30.92
N PRO A 104 -16.14 6.49 31.82
CA PRO A 104 -15.58 6.17 33.12
C PRO A 104 -14.25 5.41 33.00
N LEU A 105 -13.34 5.59 33.96
CA LEU A 105 -12.09 4.82 34.00
C LEU A 105 -12.37 3.39 34.52
N GLY A 106 -11.98 2.40 33.72
CA GLY A 106 -11.95 0.98 34.08
C GLY A 106 -10.56 0.49 34.49
N GLU A 107 -10.37 -0.82 34.50
CA GLU A 107 -9.06 -1.45 34.76
C GLU A 107 -8.25 -1.58 33.47
N ASP A 108 -6.91 -1.45 33.58
CA ASP A 108 -5.98 -1.66 32.46
C ASP A 108 -5.78 -3.14 32.08
N ALA A 109 -6.24 -4.07 32.91
CA ALA A 109 -5.92 -5.49 32.76
C ALA A 109 -6.77 -6.16 31.68
N VAL A 110 -6.11 -6.73 30.66
CA VAL A 110 -6.71 -7.74 29.80
C VAL A 110 -6.82 -9.06 30.56
N GLY A 111 -7.97 -9.72 30.45
CA GLY A 111 -8.28 -10.96 31.16
C GLY A 111 -7.58 -12.17 30.56
N PHE A 112 -6.25 -12.25 30.63
CA PHE A 112 -5.62 -13.58 30.68
C PHE A 112 -6.00 -14.18 32.04
N GLY A 113 -6.95 -15.11 32.05
CA GLY A 113 -7.33 -15.81 33.25
C GLY A 113 -6.09 -16.31 34.00
N LEU A 114 -5.82 -15.74 35.18
CA LEU A 114 -5.01 -16.34 36.25
C LEU A 114 -3.62 -16.92 35.90
N ILE A 115 -2.90 -16.43 34.88
CA ILE A 115 -1.48 -16.75 34.71
C ILE A 115 -0.66 -15.46 34.71
N GLY A 116 0.01 -15.27 35.85
CA GLY A 116 0.77 -14.08 36.17
C GLY A 116 1.78 -13.66 35.10
N ARG A 117 1.82 -12.35 34.91
CA ARG A 117 2.64 -11.49 34.06
C ARG A 117 4.16 -11.55 34.34
N LYS A 118 4.74 -12.74 34.49
CA LYS A 118 6.20 -12.92 34.62
C LYS A 118 6.67 -13.88 33.52
N LEU A 119 7.22 -13.28 32.46
CA LEU A 119 7.61 -13.91 31.19
C LEU A 119 6.39 -14.28 30.35
N ALA A 120 6.12 -13.53 29.27
CA ALA A 120 5.36 -14.09 28.17
C ALA A 120 6.05 -15.42 27.81
N PRO A 121 5.37 -16.57 27.90
CA PRO A 121 5.97 -17.84 27.54
C PRO A 121 6.53 -17.73 26.11
N LYS A 122 7.58 -18.49 25.80
CA LYS A 122 8.18 -18.62 24.45
C LYS A 122 7.19 -19.01 23.32
N ASN A 123 5.90 -19.13 23.62
CA ASN A 123 4.81 -19.57 22.75
C ASN A 123 3.53 -18.74 22.99
N SER A 124 3.64 -17.43 23.25
CA SER A 124 2.44 -16.61 23.39
C SER A 124 1.69 -16.54 22.04
N PRO A 125 0.35 -16.50 22.04
CA PRO A 125 -0.40 -16.50 20.79
C PRO A 125 -0.31 -15.12 20.10
N HIS A 126 0.23 -15.10 18.89
CA HIS A 126 0.44 -13.86 18.10
C HIS A 126 -0.33 -13.94 16.79
N GLY A 127 -1.09 -12.88 16.48
CA GLY A 127 -1.83 -12.74 15.24
C GLY A 127 -1.09 -11.93 14.18
N LEU A 128 -1.22 -12.31 12.92
CA LEU A 128 -0.86 -11.52 11.75
C LEU A 128 -2.09 -11.28 10.88
N PHE A 129 -2.41 -10.02 10.58
CA PHE A 129 -3.41 -9.70 9.56
C PHE A 129 -2.93 -10.21 8.19
N PHE A 130 -3.73 -11.07 7.58
CA PHE A 130 -3.32 -11.83 6.41
C PHE A 130 -4.42 -11.90 5.36
N THR A 131 -4.11 -11.39 4.17
CA THR A 131 -5.03 -11.29 3.03
C THR A 131 -4.57 -12.08 1.82
N ARG A 132 -3.49 -12.87 1.95
CA ARG A 132 -2.74 -13.48 0.83
C ARG A 132 -2.20 -12.46 -0.19
N GLY A 133 -2.17 -11.17 0.16
CA GLY A 133 -1.53 -10.14 -0.66
C GLY A 133 -0.02 -10.13 -0.48
N VAL A 134 0.67 -9.37 -1.35
CA VAL A 134 2.14 -9.22 -1.32
C VAL A 134 2.65 -8.83 0.07
N ASP A 135 2.04 -7.82 0.69
CA ASP A 135 2.54 -7.27 1.95
C ASP A 135 2.36 -8.23 3.12
N SER A 136 1.20 -8.88 3.24
CA SER A 136 0.97 -9.86 4.29
C SER A 136 1.81 -11.13 4.11
N TRP A 137 2.03 -11.57 2.86
CA TRP A 137 2.94 -12.68 2.58
C TRP A 137 4.37 -12.36 2.94
N TRP A 138 4.84 -11.19 2.53
CA TRP A 138 6.18 -10.72 2.85
C TRP A 138 6.39 -10.62 4.36
N THR A 139 5.48 -9.97 5.08
CA THR A 139 5.54 -9.86 6.54
C THR A 139 5.56 -11.23 7.22
N LEU A 140 4.71 -12.18 6.78
CA LEU A 140 4.70 -13.53 7.34
C LEU A 140 6.08 -14.21 7.18
N LEU A 141 6.63 -14.17 5.97
CA LEU A 141 7.91 -14.83 5.68
C LEU A 141 9.08 -14.17 6.41
N GLU A 142 9.09 -12.85 6.57
CA GLU A 142 10.12 -12.16 7.35
C GLU A 142 10.02 -12.52 8.85
N LEU A 143 8.82 -12.55 9.42
CA LEU A 143 8.59 -12.97 10.82
C LEU A 143 8.97 -14.44 11.08
N GLN A 144 8.94 -15.30 10.07
CA GLN A 144 9.35 -16.70 10.18
C GLN A 144 10.86 -16.90 9.96
N LYS A 145 11.54 -15.97 9.28
CA LYS A 145 12.99 -16.04 9.03
C LYS A 145 13.82 -15.63 10.23
N ASP A 146 13.36 -14.65 11.00
CA ASP A 146 14.11 -14.11 12.14
C ASP A 146 13.69 -14.78 13.46
N PRO A 147 14.50 -15.69 14.03
CA PRO A 147 14.17 -16.38 15.27
C PRO A 147 14.22 -15.46 16.51
N SER A 148 14.70 -14.22 16.37
CA SER A 148 14.66 -13.22 17.44
C SER A 148 13.32 -12.50 17.55
N ILE A 149 12.46 -12.65 16.54
CA ILE A 149 11.11 -12.08 16.51
C ILE A 149 10.09 -13.20 16.76
N GLU A 150 9.05 -12.90 17.52
CA GLU A 150 7.95 -13.83 17.76
C GLU A 150 7.21 -14.10 16.44
N SER A 151 7.29 -15.33 15.94
CA SER A 151 6.54 -15.74 14.76
C SER A 151 5.04 -15.80 15.05
N PRO A 152 4.18 -15.48 14.07
CA PRO A 152 2.73 -15.60 14.25
C PRO A 152 2.33 -17.05 14.46
N THR A 153 1.38 -17.28 15.36
CA THR A 153 0.70 -18.56 15.56
C THR A 153 -0.70 -18.57 14.93
N HIS A 154 -1.26 -17.37 14.71
CA HIS A 154 -2.56 -17.15 14.12
C HIS A 154 -2.47 -16.21 12.92
N LEU A 155 -3.27 -16.48 11.90
CA LEU A 155 -3.57 -15.54 10.82
C LEU A 155 -4.95 -14.93 11.08
N ILE A 156 -5.11 -13.64 10.87
CA ILE A 156 -6.38 -12.93 11.01
C ILE A 156 -6.80 -12.46 9.63
N THR A 157 -7.89 -13.00 9.10
CA THR A 157 -8.51 -12.49 7.87
C THR A 157 -9.69 -11.59 8.21
N LEU A 158 -9.71 -10.39 7.64
CA LEU A 158 -10.78 -9.42 7.80
C LEU A 158 -11.62 -9.39 6.52
N ASP A 159 -12.88 -9.77 6.66
CA ASP A 159 -13.87 -9.76 5.61
C ASP A 159 -14.81 -8.57 5.80
N ASN A 160 -14.48 -7.47 5.14
CA ASN A 160 -15.18 -6.18 5.26
C ASN A 160 -15.47 -5.51 3.90
N GLU A 161 -15.21 -6.22 2.80
CA GLU A 161 -15.39 -5.72 1.44
C GLU A 161 -16.86 -5.88 1.02
N VAL A 162 -17.75 -5.11 1.64
CA VAL A 162 -19.23 -5.24 1.47
C VAL A 162 -19.72 -5.06 0.03
N HIS A 163 -18.90 -4.52 -0.86
CA HIS A 163 -19.21 -4.34 -2.28
C HIS A 163 -18.87 -5.57 -3.15
N VAL A 164 -18.10 -6.53 -2.62
CA VAL A 164 -17.74 -7.76 -3.31
C VAL A 164 -18.86 -8.81 -3.10
N PRO A 165 -19.26 -9.57 -4.13
CA PRO A 165 -20.27 -10.61 -3.99
C PRO A 165 -19.96 -11.63 -2.89
N GLU A 166 -20.97 -12.01 -2.11
CA GLU A 166 -20.81 -12.94 -0.97
C GLU A 166 -20.15 -14.26 -1.38
N SER A 167 -20.48 -14.81 -2.55
CA SER A 167 -19.85 -16.04 -3.05
C SER A 167 -18.32 -15.91 -3.18
N ILE A 168 -17.83 -14.75 -3.58
CA ILE A 168 -16.39 -14.48 -3.77
C ILE A 168 -15.72 -14.22 -2.42
N ARG A 169 -16.37 -13.49 -1.52
CA ARG A 169 -15.90 -13.27 -0.15
C ARG A 169 -15.77 -14.60 0.62
N ALA A 170 -16.81 -15.43 0.56
CA ALA A 170 -16.83 -16.75 1.17
C ALA A 170 -15.70 -17.65 0.63
N GLN A 171 -15.52 -17.70 -0.69
CA GLN A 171 -14.42 -18.48 -1.28
C GLN A 171 -13.04 -17.92 -0.89
N THR A 172 -12.89 -16.59 -0.81
CA THR A 172 -11.64 -15.95 -0.39
C THR A 172 -11.25 -16.39 1.03
N ILE A 173 -12.22 -16.54 1.93
CA ILE A 173 -12.01 -17.07 3.28
C ILE A 173 -11.59 -18.55 3.23
N LEU A 174 -12.28 -19.39 2.44
CA LEU A 174 -11.94 -20.81 2.29
C LEU A 174 -10.52 -21.02 1.74
N ASP A 175 -10.13 -20.24 0.73
CA ASP A 175 -8.77 -20.30 0.18
C ASP A 175 -7.71 -19.83 1.20
N THR A 176 -8.06 -18.84 2.03
CA THR A 176 -7.20 -18.36 3.11
C THR A 176 -7.07 -19.42 4.20
N GLN A 177 -8.14 -20.17 4.50
CA GLN A 177 -8.12 -21.32 5.41
C GLN A 177 -7.19 -22.42 4.87
N ALA A 178 -7.36 -22.81 3.61
CA ALA A 178 -6.50 -23.82 2.98
C ALA A 178 -5.02 -23.40 2.98
N CYS A 179 -4.75 -22.09 2.83
CA CYS A 179 -3.40 -21.54 2.96
C CYS A 179 -2.88 -21.65 4.40
N ALA A 180 -3.68 -21.29 5.40
CA ALA A 180 -3.33 -21.37 6.82
C ALA A 180 -3.03 -22.82 7.24
N ASP A 181 -3.83 -23.78 6.80
CA ASP A 181 -3.65 -25.21 7.08
C ASP A 181 -2.29 -25.72 6.55
N ARG A 182 -1.91 -25.31 5.33
CA ARG A 182 -0.61 -25.66 4.73
C ARG A 182 0.58 -24.99 5.42
N LEU A 183 0.36 -23.86 6.08
CA LEU A 183 1.35 -23.17 6.91
C LEU A 183 1.40 -23.72 8.34
N GLY A 184 0.43 -24.55 8.75
CA GLY A 184 0.29 -25.02 10.13
C GLY A 184 -0.09 -23.90 11.11
N LEU A 185 -0.82 -22.89 10.64
CA LEU A 185 -1.27 -21.74 11.44
C LEU A 185 -2.78 -21.76 11.61
N THR A 186 -3.27 -21.29 12.76
CA THR A 186 -4.71 -21.16 13.01
C THR A 186 -5.25 -19.93 12.27
N LEU A 187 -6.32 -20.07 11.48
CA LEU A 187 -7.01 -18.92 10.89
C LEU A 187 -8.11 -18.43 11.83
N ILE A 188 -8.16 -17.11 12.03
CA ILE A 188 -9.26 -16.39 12.66
C ILE A 188 -9.95 -15.59 11.57
N THR A 189 -11.25 -15.84 11.36
CA THR A 189 -12.07 -15.07 10.44
C THR A 189 -12.83 -14.02 11.21
N VAL A 190 -12.66 -12.77 10.81
CA VAL A 190 -13.43 -11.63 11.33
C VAL A 190 -14.23 -11.05 10.19
N ARG A 191 -15.55 -11.01 10.30
CA ARG A 191 -16.45 -10.36 9.35
C ARG A 191 -17.01 -9.08 9.96
N THR A 192 -17.07 -8.00 9.20
CA THR A 192 -17.71 -6.76 9.67
C THR A 192 -18.25 -5.92 8.52
N ASP A 193 -19.36 -5.24 8.73
CA ASP A 193 -19.95 -4.28 7.81
C ASP A 193 -19.65 -2.82 8.17
N ILE A 194 -18.69 -2.56 9.09
CA ILE A 194 -18.31 -1.20 9.52
C ILE A 194 -18.01 -0.25 8.36
N ARG A 195 -17.50 -0.77 7.23
CA ARG A 195 -17.26 0.01 6.01
C ARG A 195 -18.52 0.66 5.45
N ALA A 196 -19.67 0.00 5.55
CA ALA A 196 -20.95 0.57 5.14
C ALA A 196 -21.33 1.83 5.94
N ALA A 197 -20.86 1.93 7.19
CA ALA A 197 -21.05 3.09 8.05
C ALA A 197 -20.01 4.20 7.80
N ILE A 198 -18.72 3.86 7.75
CA ILE A 198 -17.65 4.87 7.74
C ILE A 198 -17.35 5.44 6.35
N ASP A 199 -17.47 4.65 5.27
CA ASP A 199 -17.06 5.06 3.91
C ASP A 199 -17.92 6.24 3.38
N GLN A 200 -19.09 6.49 3.98
CA GLN A 200 -19.93 7.65 3.66
C GLN A 200 -19.38 8.98 4.18
N HIS A 201 -18.47 8.94 5.14
CA HIS A 201 -18.00 10.12 5.89
C HIS A 201 -16.49 10.34 5.76
N THR A 202 -15.75 9.31 5.37
CA THR A 202 -14.28 9.33 5.30
C THR A 202 -13.76 8.29 4.32
N ASP A 203 -12.50 8.44 3.91
CA ASP A 203 -11.83 7.49 3.03
C ASP A 203 -11.19 6.32 3.79
N TRP A 204 -11.42 5.11 3.27
CA TRP A 204 -10.89 3.86 3.82
C TRP A 204 -9.36 3.79 3.85
N GLY A 205 -8.72 4.04 2.70
CA GLY A 205 -7.28 3.96 2.55
C GLY A 205 -6.57 5.07 3.32
N PHE A 206 -6.98 6.32 3.11
CA PHE A 206 -6.27 7.45 3.69
C PHE A 206 -6.51 7.61 5.19
N HIS A 207 -7.67 7.21 5.73
CA HIS A 207 -8.02 7.61 7.10
C HIS A 207 -8.33 6.47 8.06
N THR A 208 -8.98 5.37 7.64
CA THR A 208 -9.64 4.48 8.63
C THR A 208 -9.17 3.03 8.68
N HIS A 209 -8.61 2.45 7.62
CA HIS A 209 -8.37 1.00 7.60
C HIS A 209 -7.48 0.50 8.76
N GLY A 210 -6.42 1.22 9.15
CA GLY A 210 -5.58 0.83 10.28
C GLY A 210 -6.30 0.91 11.63
N SER A 211 -7.19 1.88 11.82
CA SER A 211 -8.04 1.93 13.01
C SER A 211 -9.01 0.75 13.07
N VAL A 212 -9.60 0.35 11.94
CA VAL A 212 -10.47 -0.84 11.91
C VAL A 212 -9.68 -2.12 12.16
N LEU A 213 -8.49 -2.27 11.60
CA LEU A 213 -7.59 -3.39 11.90
C LEU A 213 -7.19 -3.40 13.39
N ALA A 214 -6.87 -2.25 13.98
CA ALA A 214 -6.58 -2.15 15.41
C ALA A 214 -7.79 -2.58 16.26
N GLY A 215 -9.00 -2.13 15.90
CA GLY A 215 -10.25 -2.56 16.53
C GLY A 215 -10.47 -4.07 16.43
N THR A 216 -10.25 -4.65 15.24
CA THR A 216 -10.29 -6.11 15.03
C THR A 216 -9.28 -6.84 15.92
N GLY A 217 -8.05 -6.33 16.05
CA GLY A 217 -7.05 -6.90 16.95
C GLY A 217 -7.51 -6.83 18.41
N LEU A 218 -8.07 -5.71 18.83
CA LEU A 218 -8.59 -5.52 20.18
C LEU A 218 -9.76 -6.44 20.54
N ALA A 219 -10.52 -6.93 19.57
CA ALA A 219 -11.53 -7.96 19.78
C ALA A 219 -10.94 -9.33 20.18
N LEU A 220 -9.67 -9.56 19.86
CA LEU A 220 -8.94 -10.81 20.10
C LEU A 220 -7.99 -10.71 21.30
N ARG A 221 -8.02 -9.60 22.04
CA ARG A 221 -7.02 -9.28 23.09
C ARG A 221 -7.02 -10.22 24.31
N ASN A 222 -8.09 -10.99 24.50
CA ASN A 222 -8.17 -12.01 25.56
C ASN A 222 -7.62 -13.37 25.11
N SER A 223 -7.34 -13.53 23.81
CA SER A 223 -6.89 -14.79 23.21
C SER A 223 -5.53 -14.68 22.52
N LEU A 224 -5.13 -13.48 22.13
CA LEU A 224 -3.83 -13.14 21.55
C LEU A 224 -3.08 -12.17 22.46
N THR A 225 -1.76 -12.10 22.35
CA THR A 225 -0.92 -11.09 23.00
C THR A 225 -0.50 -9.97 22.05
N SER A 226 -0.59 -10.18 20.75
CA SER A 226 -0.41 -9.14 19.75
C SER A 226 -1.17 -9.41 18.45
N ALA A 227 -1.45 -8.34 17.70
CA ALA A 227 -1.92 -8.39 16.33
C ALA A 227 -1.03 -7.50 15.45
N THR A 228 -0.43 -8.09 14.42
CA THR A 228 0.53 -7.43 13.55
C THR A 228 -0.12 -7.00 12.24
N ILE A 229 0.02 -5.73 11.89
CA ILE A 229 -0.43 -5.10 10.64
C ILE A 229 0.75 -5.00 9.69
N ALA A 230 0.60 -5.53 8.47
CA ALA A 230 1.61 -5.43 7.42
C ALA A 230 1.72 -3.98 6.90
N PRO A 231 2.90 -3.53 6.46
CA PRO A 231 3.11 -2.14 6.08
C PRO A 231 2.48 -1.83 4.72
N THR A 232 1.65 -0.80 4.66
CA THR A 232 1.14 -0.29 3.38
C THR A 232 2.25 0.34 2.54
N HIS A 233 3.20 1.02 3.19
CA HIS A 233 4.23 1.81 2.52
C HIS A 233 5.63 1.32 2.81
N TRP A 234 6.56 1.64 1.91
CA TRP A 234 7.97 1.64 2.25
C TRP A 234 8.24 2.70 3.33
N THR A 235 9.01 2.38 4.37
CA THR A 235 9.30 3.27 5.50
C THR A 235 9.83 4.63 5.06
N ARG A 236 10.57 4.67 3.95
CA ARG A 236 11.06 5.94 3.42
C ARG A 236 9.92 6.81 2.86
N TYR A 237 8.84 6.20 2.36
CA TYR A 237 7.64 6.86 1.80
C TYR A 237 6.52 7.03 2.85
N LEU A 238 6.84 7.03 4.14
CA LEU A 238 5.83 7.28 5.17
C LEU A 238 5.27 8.70 5.04
N ARG A 239 3.97 8.78 5.29
CA ARG A 239 3.13 9.96 5.15
C ARG A 239 1.79 9.66 5.83
N PRO A 240 0.97 10.69 6.11
CA PRO A 240 -0.37 10.48 6.62
C PRO A 240 -1.14 9.42 5.81
N TRP A 241 -1.56 8.38 6.51
CA TRP A 241 -2.31 7.26 5.96
C TRP A 241 -3.14 6.58 7.06
N GLY A 242 -4.14 5.79 6.67
CA GLY A 242 -5.06 5.18 7.63
C GLY A 242 -4.43 4.09 8.50
N SER A 243 -3.26 3.59 8.10
CA SER A 243 -2.36 2.72 8.86
C SER A 243 -0.96 3.29 8.78
N HIS A 244 -0.33 3.50 9.94
CA HIS A 244 0.96 4.17 10.03
C HIS A 244 1.73 3.68 11.28
N PRO A 245 3.08 3.57 11.23
CA PRO A 245 3.87 3.17 12.40
C PRO A 245 3.61 4.00 13.66
N ASP A 246 3.42 5.32 13.48
CA ASP A 246 3.13 6.24 14.59
C ASP A 246 1.66 6.20 15.07
N LEU A 247 0.75 5.59 14.31
CA LEU A 247 -0.69 5.56 14.59
C LEU A 247 -1.12 4.21 15.17
N ASP A 248 -0.76 3.11 14.51
CA ASP A 248 -1.37 1.81 14.76
C ASP A 248 -1.11 1.32 16.20
N GLY A 249 0.14 1.49 16.67
CA GLY A 249 0.55 1.05 18.00
C GLY A 249 -0.09 1.84 19.14
N LEU A 250 -0.65 3.02 18.88
CA LEU A 250 -1.31 3.86 19.89
C LEU A 250 -2.60 3.22 20.44
N TRP A 251 -3.14 2.23 19.75
CA TRP A 251 -4.31 1.46 20.17
C TRP A 251 -3.98 0.27 21.09
N SER A 252 -2.70 0.04 21.40
CA SER A 252 -2.28 -1.05 22.28
C SER A 252 -2.79 -0.88 23.72
N LEU A 253 -3.01 -1.99 24.41
CA LEU A 253 -3.44 -2.03 25.80
C LEU A 253 -2.44 -2.81 26.67
N PRO A 254 -2.42 -2.62 28.01
CA PRO A 254 -1.50 -3.36 28.88
C PRO A 254 -1.76 -4.87 28.83
N GLY A 255 -0.90 -5.61 28.12
CA GLY A 255 -1.01 -7.06 27.91
C GLY A 255 -1.43 -7.47 26.49
N PHE A 256 -1.72 -6.50 25.62
CA PHE A 256 -2.01 -6.74 24.20
C PHE A 256 -1.43 -5.65 23.30
N GLU A 257 -0.65 -6.03 22.30
CA GLU A 257 0.07 -5.09 21.43
C GLU A 257 -0.48 -5.07 20.01
N ILE A 258 -0.84 -3.88 19.51
CA ILE A 258 -1.02 -3.66 18.07
C ILE A 258 0.36 -3.31 17.48
N ARG A 259 0.87 -4.16 16.59
CA ARG A 259 2.20 -4.00 15.99
C ARG A 259 2.06 -3.53 14.55
N HIS A 260 2.76 -2.47 14.16
CA HIS A 260 2.98 -2.13 12.75
C HIS A 260 4.30 -2.75 12.29
N PHE A 261 4.25 -3.70 11.36
CA PHE A 261 5.47 -4.30 10.85
C PHE A 261 6.23 -3.30 9.96
N PRO A 262 7.56 -3.14 10.13
CA PRO A 262 8.30 -2.12 9.41
C PRO A 262 8.34 -2.44 7.90
N GLY A 263 7.96 -1.46 7.08
CA GLY A 263 8.11 -1.55 5.63
C GLY A 263 9.54 -1.29 5.20
N SER A 264 10.50 -2.14 5.53
CA SER A 264 11.93 -1.91 5.23
C SER A 264 12.26 -1.88 3.72
N LEU A 265 11.43 -2.53 2.91
CA LEU A 265 11.60 -2.65 1.45
C LEU A 265 10.45 -1.96 0.67
N PRO A 266 10.73 -1.39 -0.52
CA PRO A 266 9.70 -1.02 -1.50
C PRO A 266 8.93 -2.26 -1.98
N ARG A 267 7.70 -2.04 -2.48
CA ARG A 267 6.79 -3.15 -2.82
C ARG A 267 7.39 -4.15 -3.82
N TRP A 268 8.09 -3.69 -4.85
CA TRP A 268 8.66 -4.57 -5.86
C TRP A 268 9.75 -5.50 -5.29
N GLN A 269 10.56 -5.05 -4.34
CA GLN A 269 11.53 -5.91 -3.63
C GLN A 269 10.83 -6.93 -2.73
N ARG A 270 9.66 -6.58 -2.17
CA ARG A 270 8.81 -7.56 -1.46
C ARG A 270 8.34 -8.64 -2.42
N VAL A 271 7.84 -8.26 -3.61
CA VAL A 271 7.46 -9.23 -4.67
C VAL A 271 8.64 -10.15 -5.00
N GLU A 272 9.81 -9.59 -5.30
CA GLU A 272 11.01 -10.38 -5.60
C GLU A 272 11.34 -11.40 -4.50
N SER A 273 11.26 -10.97 -3.24
CA SER A 273 11.59 -11.82 -2.08
C SER A 273 10.60 -12.97 -1.85
N ILE A 274 9.34 -12.83 -2.24
CA ILE A 274 8.29 -13.85 -2.02
C ILE A 274 8.00 -14.68 -3.26
N ALA A 275 8.31 -14.19 -4.46
CA ALA A 275 7.82 -14.76 -5.71
C ALA A 275 8.35 -16.18 -6.01
N LYS A 276 9.47 -16.56 -5.39
CA LYS A 276 10.06 -17.90 -5.54
C LYS A 276 9.53 -18.93 -4.53
N VAL A 277 8.63 -18.54 -3.63
CA VAL A 277 8.02 -19.45 -2.66
C VAL A 277 6.81 -20.15 -3.33
N PRO A 278 6.80 -21.49 -3.48
CA PRO A 278 5.74 -22.19 -4.22
C PRO A 278 4.33 -21.90 -3.69
N LEU A 279 4.15 -21.90 -2.37
CA LEU A 279 2.86 -21.60 -1.75
C LEU A 279 2.38 -20.17 -2.05
N VAL A 280 3.28 -19.20 -2.19
CA VAL A 280 2.93 -17.84 -2.60
C VAL A 280 2.41 -17.86 -4.04
N ALA A 281 3.12 -18.51 -4.96
CA ALA A 281 2.70 -18.65 -6.34
C ALA A 281 1.32 -19.31 -6.49
N GLU A 282 0.98 -20.24 -5.61
CA GLU A 282 -0.30 -20.95 -5.63
C GLU A 282 -1.47 -20.18 -5.00
N THR A 283 -1.21 -19.18 -4.14
CA THR A 283 -2.25 -18.57 -3.29
C THR A 283 -2.35 -17.05 -3.36
N LEU A 284 -1.37 -16.35 -3.96
CA LEU A 284 -1.30 -14.88 -3.99
C LEU A 284 -2.56 -14.26 -4.59
N GLN A 285 -3.15 -13.30 -3.87
CA GLN A 285 -4.34 -12.56 -4.26
C GLN A 285 -4.15 -11.06 -3.96
N VAL A 286 -4.14 -10.22 -4.99
CA VAL A 286 -3.99 -8.75 -4.88
C VAL A 286 -5.16 -7.98 -5.48
N CYS A 287 -5.99 -8.64 -6.29
CA CYS A 287 -7.13 -8.03 -6.94
C CYS A 287 -8.16 -7.56 -5.91
N TRP A 288 -8.53 -6.29 -5.98
CA TRP A 288 -9.51 -5.68 -5.09
C TRP A 288 -10.91 -5.61 -5.70
N GLN A 289 -11.03 -5.81 -7.01
CA GLN A 289 -12.30 -5.67 -7.74
C GLN A 289 -13.30 -6.78 -7.41
N GLY A 290 -12.81 -7.94 -6.92
CA GLY A 290 -13.67 -9.05 -6.54
C GLY A 290 -14.59 -9.54 -7.67
N VAL A 291 -14.10 -9.54 -8.92
CA VAL A 291 -14.85 -10.00 -10.10
C VAL A 291 -14.74 -11.51 -10.34
N SER A 292 -13.78 -12.16 -9.69
CA SER A 292 -13.53 -13.61 -9.76
C SER A 292 -12.81 -14.10 -8.49
N MET A 293 -12.57 -15.41 -8.40
CA MET A 293 -11.78 -16.03 -7.33
C MET A 293 -10.26 -15.84 -7.49
N ASN A 294 -9.82 -15.34 -8.65
CA ASN A 294 -8.43 -15.14 -9.02
C ASN A 294 -8.12 -13.64 -9.12
N ASN A 295 -6.91 -13.33 -9.55
CA ASN A 295 -6.55 -11.97 -9.92
C ASN A 295 -7.11 -11.66 -11.31
N CYS A 296 -7.86 -10.56 -11.48
CA CYS A 296 -8.50 -10.27 -12.78
C CYS A 296 -7.52 -10.03 -13.94
N GLY A 297 -6.24 -9.75 -13.65
CA GLY A 297 -5.20 -9.49 -14.65
C GLY A 297 -5.31 -8.14 -15.36
N ARG A 298 -6.35 -7.33 -15.07
CA ARG A 298 -6.69 -6.12 -15.84
C ARG A 298 -6.76 -4.84 -15.00
N CYS A 299 -6.97 -4.94 -13.68
CA CYS A 299 -6.98 -3.76 -12.81
C CYS A 299 -5.55 -3.28 -12.52
N THR A 300 -5.39 -2.01 -12.13
CA THR A 300 -4.08 -1.40 -11.89
C THR A 300 -3.23 -2.19 -10.88
N LYS A 301 -3.82 -2.66 -9.76
CA LYS A 301 -3.12 -3.52 -8.79
C LYS A 301 -2.62 -4.83 -9.42
N CYS A 302 -3.41 -5.45 -10.30
CA CYS A 302 -3.00 -6.68 -11.00
C CYS A 302 -1.90 -6.38 -12.03
N LEU A 303 -2.02 -5.31 -12.81
CA LEU A 303 -1.03 -4.92 -13.82
C LEU A 303 0.32 -4.53 -13.19
N ARG A 304 0.30 -3.84 -12.03
CA ARG A 304 1.51 -3.58 -11.24
C ARG A 304 2.18 -4.86 -10.78
N LEU A 305 1.43 -5.82 -10.24
CA LEU A 305 1.97 -7.12 -9.85
C LEU A 305 2.52 -7.90 -11.07
N ARG A 306 1.77 -7.98 -12.17
CA ARG A 306 2.21 -8.63 -13.41
C ARG A 306 3.51 -8.02 -13.92
N THR A 307 3.60 -6.69 -13.95
CA THR A 307 4.83 -5.96 -14.28
C THR A 307 5.96 -6.40 -13.36
N SER A 308 5.77 -6.40 -12.04
CA SER A 308 6.83 -6.83 -11.12
C SER A 308 7.25 -8.29 -11.32
N LEU A 309 6.31 -9.21 -11.59
CA LEU A 309 6.61 -10.63 -11.84
C LEU A 309 7.38 -10.84 -13.15
N GLU A 310 7.03 -10.08 -14.19
CA GLU A 310 7.73 -10.05 -15.48
C GLU A 310 9.17 -9.60 -15.31
N LEU A 311 9.37 -8.47 -14.61
CA LEU A 311 10.70 -7.91 -14.34
C LEU A 311 11.55 -8.82 -13.44
N CYS A 312 10.92 -9.66 -12.62
CA CYS A 312 11.60 -10.69 -11.83
C CYS A 312 11.85 -12.00 -12.61
N GLY A 313 11.35 -12.13 -13.85
CA GLY A 313 11.49 -13.34 -14.67
C GLY A 313 10.73 -14.56 -14.13
N VAL A 314 9.59 -14.33 -13.48
CA VAL A 314 8.82 -15.39 -12.78
C VAL A 314 7.33 -15.39 -13.13
N SER A 315 6.92 -14.67 -14.19
CA SER A 315 5.53 -14.61 -14.68
C SER A 315 4.87 -15.99 -14.79
N ASP A 316 5.57 -16.96 -15.37
CA ASP A 316 5.06 -18.33 -15.60
C ASP A 316 4.60 -19.05 -14.32
N LEU A 317 5.23 -18.75 -13.17
CA LEU A 317 4.88 -19.38 -11.90
C LEU A 317 3.49 -18.95 -11.39
N PHE A 318 3.01 -17.79 -11.84
CA PHE A 318 1.78 -17.17 -11.36
C PHE A 318 0.64 -17.20 -12.37
N GLU A 319 0.85 -17.75 -13.58
CA GLU A 319 -0.12 -17.63 -14.67
C GLU A 319 -1.52 -18.13 -14.28
N GLN A 320 -1.58 -19.24 -13.53
CA GLN A 320 -2.85 -19.82 -13.06
C GLN A 320 -3.57 -18.97 -12.01
N ARG A 321 -2.91 -17.96 -11.43
CA ARG A 321 -3.51 -17.02 -10.47
C ARG A 321 -4.22 -15.85 -11.14
N PHE A 322 -4.19 -15.76 -12.47
CA PHE A 322 -4.83 -14.68 -13.21
C PHE A 322 -5.91 -15.20 -14.16
N ASP A 323 -6.99 -14.44 -14.33
CA ASP A 323 -8.08 -14.80 -15.25
C ASP A 323 -7.74 -14.57 -16.73
N ALA A 324 -6.68 -13.82 -17.01
CA ALA A 324 -6.25 -13.46 -18.33
C ALA A 324 -4.71 -13.42 -18.39
N PRO A 325 -4.10 -13.81 -19.52
CA PRO A 325 -2.66 -13.71 -19.73
C PRO A 325 -2.16 -12.28 -19.56
N PHE A 326 -0.88 -12.13 -19.23
CA PHE A 326 -0.31 -10.79 -19.15
C PHE A 326 -0.22 -10.20 -20.56
N ASP A 327 -0.96 -9.13 -20.76
CA ASP A 327 -0.96 -8.33 -21.96
C ASP A 327 -0.50 -6.92 -21.59
N ARG A 328 0.65 -6.50 -22.14
CA ARG A 328 1.26 -5.21 -21.85
C ARG A 328 0.39 -4.06 -22.37
N ASP A 329 -0.43 -4.29 -23.41
CA ASP A 329 -1.35 -3.30 -23.98
C ASP A 329 -2.43 -2.87 -22.97
N LEU A 330 -2.74 -3.71 -21.98
CA LEU A 330 -3.69 -3.36 -20.92
C LEU A 330 -3.20 -2.21 -20.02
N ILE A 331 -1.90 -1.90 -20.02
CA ILE A 331 -1.35 -0.75 -19.28
C ILE A 331 -1.84 0.55 -19.91
N ASP A 332 -1.96 0.62 -21.23
CA ASP A 332 -2.43 1.81 -21.96
C ASP A 332 -3.89 2.16 -21.63
N ALA A 333 -4.67 1.16 -21.18
CA ALA A 333 -6.05 1.33 -20.75
C ALA A 333 -6.18 1.90 -19.32
N ILE A 334 -5.08 2.04 -18.57
CA ILE A 334 -5.11 2.64 -17.25
C ILE A 334 -5.39 4.14 -17.38
N THR A 335 -6.60 4.55 -17.01
CA THR A 335 -7.01 5.96 -17.06
C THR A 335 -6.14 6.86 -16.17
N HIS A 336 -5.78 6.38 -14.98
CA HIS A 336 -4.85 7.06 -14.09
C HIS A 336 -4.33 6.09 -13.03
N GLU A 337 -3.19 6.45 -12.44
CA GLU A 337 -2.61 5.79 -11.27
C GLU A 337 -2.20 6.83 -10.23
N PHE A 338 -2.18 6.42 -8.95
CA PHE A 338 -1.64 7.28 -7.91
C PHE A 338 -0.13 7.46 -8.10
N PRO A 339 0.42 8.68 -7.86
CA PRO A 339 1.84 8.94 -8.07
C PRO A 339 2.80 7.95 -7.41
N HIS A 340 2.56 7.51 -6.16
CA HIS A 340 3.50 6.61 -5.47
C HIS A 340 3.54 5.19 -6.05
N PRO A 341 2.41 4.47 -6.23
CA PRO A 341 2.37 3.26 -7.04
C PRO A 341 3.13 3.34 -8.36
N TRP A 342 2.97 4.46 -9.08
CA TRP A 342 3.66 4.71 -10.33
C TRP A 342 5.18 4.88 -10.13
N CYS A 343 5.60 5.68 -9.14
CA CYS A 343 7.02 5.85 -8.78
C CYS A 343 7.69 4.51 -8.43
N GLU A 344 6.99 3.62 -7.69
CA GLU A 344 7.53 2.29 -7.37
C GLU A 344 7.77 1.42 -8.62
N ILE A 345 6.90 1.51 -9.63
CA ILE A 345 7.10 0.80 -10.89
C ILE A 345 8.28 1.38 -11.65
N MET A 346 8.39 2.71 -11.73
CA MET A 346 9.53 3.37 -12.36
C MET A 346 10.84 3.05 -11.65
N ASP A 347 10.85 3.00 -10.33
CA ASP A 347 12.01 2.60 -9.52
C ASP A 347 12.42 1.16 -9.85
N GLN A 348 11.45 0.25 -10.01
CA GLN A 348 11.72 -1.12 -10.41
C GLN A 348 12.30 -1.20 -11.83
N CYS A 349 11.69 -0.55 -12.82
CA CYS A 349 12.18 -0.52 -14.20
C CYS A 349 13.62 0.01 -14.27
N ASP A 350 13.93 1.07 -13.54
CA ASP A 350 15.30 1.60 -13.49
C ASP A 350 16.26 0.64 -12.80
N SER A 351 15.83 -0.08 -11.76
CA SER A 351 16.68 -1.03 -11.03
C SER A 351 17.16 -2.20 -11.89
N VAL A 352 16.39 -2.57 -12.93
CA VAL A 352 16.72 -3.62 -13.90
C VAL A 352 17.24 -3.07 -15.24
N GLY A 353 17.47 -1.75 -15.34
CA GLY A 353 18.09 -1.13 -16.52
C GLY A 353 17.18 -0.93 -17.73
N LEU A 354 15.85 -0.93 -17.56
CA LEU A 354 14.89 -0.86 -18.67
C LEU A 354 14.64 0.58 -19.17
N GLY A 355 15.70 1.38 -19.39
CA GLY A 355 15.58 2.79 -19.74
C GLY A 355 14.74 3.08 -21.00
N GLY A 356 14.80 2.22 -22.02
CA GLY A 356 14.08 2.34 -23.30
C GLY A 356 13.15 1.17 -23.63
N ASP A 357 12.78 0.36 -22.62
CA ASP A 357 11.88 -0.79 -22.83
C ASP A 357 10.42 -0.34 -22.99
N GLU A 358 9.71 -1.00 -23.89
CA GLU A 358 8.31 -0.75 -24.20
C GLU A 358 7.41 -0.83 -22.94
N LEU A 359 7.68 -1.77 -22.03
CA LEU A 359 6.92 -1.92 -20.78
C LEU A 359 7.04 -0.68 -19.89
N ARG A 360 8.25 -0.12 -19.79
CA ARG A 360 8.49 1.11 -19.02
C ARG A 360 7.77 2.28 -19.67
N GLN A 361 7.91 2.43 -20.99
CA GLN A 361 7.27 3.51 -21.75
C GLN A 361 5.74 3.48 -21.58
N ARG A 362 5.11 2.31 -21.62
CA ARG A 362 3.67 2.17 -21.36
C ARG A 362 3.26 2.71 -20.00
N TRP A 363 4.02 2.40 -18.95
CA TRP A 363 3.78 2.97 -17.62
C TRP A 363 4.02 4.48 -17.58
N GLU A 364 5.00 5.03 -18.30
CA GLU A 364 5.22 6.48 -18.37
C GLU A 364 4.04 7.25 -18.99
N HIS A 365 3.29 6.62 -19.89
CA HIS A 365 2.09 7.22 -20.48
C HIS A 365 0.88 7.24 -19.55
N VAL A 366 0.92 6.49 -18.45
CA VAL A 366 -0.19 6.46 -17.49
C VAL A 366 -0.29 7.82 -16.78
N GLU A 367 -1.46 8.45 -16.88
CA GLU A 367 -1.73 9.71 -16.18
C GLU A 367 -1.58 9.52 -14.66
N ARG A 368 -0.84 10.42 -14.01
CA ARG A 368 -0.65 10.40 -12.56
C ARG A 368 -1.65 11.35 -11.94
N ARG A 369 -2.56 10.83 -11.11
CA ARG A 369 -3.60 11.64 -10.47
C ARG A 369 -3.58 11.46 -8.96
N GLY A 370 -3.25 12.54 -8.26
CA GLY A 370 -3.39 12.63 -6.81
C GLY A 370 -4.81 13.02 -6.38
N LEU A 371 -5.13 12.78 -5.11
CA LEU A 371 -6.28 13.38 -4.45
C LEU A 371 -5.92 14.77 -3.90
N GLU A 372 -6.89 15.67 -3.95
CA GLU A 372 -6.75 17.00 -3.35
C GLU A 372 -6.47 16.88 -1.84
N GLY A 373 -5.56 17.71 -1.33
CA GLY A 373 -5.15 17.71 0.08
C GLY A 373 -4.10 16.66 0.46
N PHE A 374 -3.70 15.79 -0.47
CA PHE A 374 -2.66 14.79 -0.22
C PHE A 374 -1.32 15.18 -0.85
N VAL A 375 -0.25 14.90 -0.11
CA VAL A 375 1.12 15.09 -0.60
C VAL A 375 1.58 13.82 -1.27
N TYR A 376 2.03 13.99 -2.51
CA TYR A 376 2.61 12.94 -3.31
C TYR A 376 4.09 13.20 -3.53
N GLU A 377 4.88 12.13 -3.56
CA GLU A 377 6.18 12.22 -4.18
C GLU A 377 6.01 12.58 -5.65
N ASP A 378 6.80 13.56 -6.07
CA ASP A 378 6.93 13.88 -7.47
C ASP A 378 8.22 13.26 -7.98
N ARG A 379 8.11 12.64 -9.15
CA ARG A 379 9.23 12.08 -9.88
C ARG A 379 9.16 12.67 -11.29
N PRO A 380 10.20 13.41 -11.72
CA PRO A 380 10.22 13.96 -13.06
C PRO A 380 10.16 12.80 -14.06
N VAL A 381 9.28 12.93 -15.05
CA VAL A 381 9.36 12.10 -16.25
C VAL A 381 10.47 12.71 -17.08
N GLN A 382 11.50 11.92 -17.37
CA GLN A 382 12.59 12.42 -18.19
C GLN A 382 12.06 12.80 -19.59
N PRO A 383 12.61 13.85 -20.22
CA PRO A 383 12.27 14.17 -21.59
C PRO A 383 12.48 12.95 -22.49
N ARG A 384 11.45 12.63 -23.27
CA ARG A 384 11.51 11.53 -24.24
C ARG A 384 11.81 12.09 -25.61
N ILE A 385 12.91 11.64 -26.19
CA ILE A 385 13.36 12.07 -27.50
C ILE A 385 12.94 11.00 -28.50
N PRO A 386 12.08 11.33 -29.48
CA PRO A 386 11.70 10.38 -30.51
C PRO A 386 12.91 9.95 -31.33
N VAL A 387 13.08 8.65 -31.54
CA VAL A 387 14.22 8.09 -32.29
C VAL A 387 13.76 7.18 -33.41
N ASP A 388 14.32 7.44 -34.59
CA ASP A 388 14.21 6.59 -35.77
C ASP A 388 15.58 5.96 -36.03
N ALA A 389 15.65 4.63 -35.97
CA ALA A 389 16.90 3.89 -36.03
C ALA A 389 16.71 2.56 -36.79
N PRO A 390 17.73 2.07 -37.49
CA PRO A 390 17.61 0.91 -38.37
C PRO A 390 17.45 -0.43 -37.64
N ASN A 391 17.87 -0.51 -36.36
CA ASN A 391 17.84 -1.74 -35.57
C ASN A 391 17.83 -1.46 -34.05
N ASP A 392 17.41 -2.46 -33.27
CA ASP A 392 17.34 -2.39 -31.80
C ASP A 392 18.70 -2.11 -31.15
N GLU A 393 19.81 -2.64 -31.69
CA GLU A 393 21.15 -2.42 -31.13
C GLU A 393 21.55 -0.94 -31.16
N SER A 394 21.18 -0.23 -32.22
CA SER A 394 21.44 1.20 -32.35
C SER A 394 20.59 2.02 -31.37
N ILE A 395 19.34 1.62 -31.17
CA ILE A 395 18.45 2.21 -30.17
C ILE A 395 19.03 2.01 -28.77
N ASP A 396 19.50 0.82 -28.43
CA ASP A 396 20.06 0.51 -27.12
C ASP A 396 21.33 1.32 -26.83
N LYS A 397 22.25 1.44 -27.81
CA LYS A 397 23.45 2.28 -27.69
C LYS A 397 23.11 3.76 -27.47
N LEU A 398 22.16 4.28 -28.23
CA LEU A 398 21.69 5.66 -28.05
C LEU A 398 20.95 5.85 -26.73
N ALA A 399 20.12 4.89 -26.31
CA ALA A 399 19.44 4.90 -25.03
C ALA A 399 20.43 5.01 -23.87
N ILE A 400 21.53 4.25 -23.93
CA ILE A 400 22.60 4.29 -22.93
C ILE A 400 23.24 5.69 -22.91
N LYS A 401 23.55 6.27 -24.07
CA LYS A 401 24.19 7.59 -24.12
C LYS A 401 23.27 8.71 -23.66
N LEU A 402 22.02 8.74 -24.11
CA LEU A 402 21.03 9.73 -23.68
C LEU A 402 20.73 9.59 -22.19
N ALA A 403 20.83 8.38 -21.65
CA ALA A 403 20.69 8.15 -20.22
C ALA A 403 21.70 8.89 -19.37
N GLU A 404 22.96 8.87 -19.79
CA GLU A 404 24.06 9.64 -19.20
C GLU A 404 23.86 11.15 -19.31
N LEU A 405 22.96 11.61 -20.19
CA LEU A 405 22.61 13.00 -20.37
C LEU A 405 21.27 13.36 -19.69
N GLY A 406 20.61 12.39 -19.05
CA GLY A 406 19.33 12.58 -18.37
C GLY A 406 18.10 12.61 -19.26
N ALA A 407 18.22 12.14 -20.50
CA ALA A 407 17.14 12.01 -21.47
C ALA A 407 16.78 10.53 -21.72
N ARG A 408 15.59 10.28 -22.28
CA ARG A 408 15.13 8.94 -22.69
C ARG A 408 14.87 8.90 -24.19
N VAL A 409 14.93 7.70 -24.77
CA VAL A 409 14.49 7.44 -26.15
C VAL A 409 13.04 6.97 -26.17
N ASP A 410 12.28 7.48 -27.13
CA ASP A 410 10.96 6.96 -27.51
C ASP A 410 11.09 6.23 -28.85
N ARG A 411 10.66 4.97 -28.92
CA ARG A 411 10.75 4.20 -30.17
C ARG A 411 9.65 4.67 -31.10
N LEU A 412 10.04 5.17 -32.27
CA LEU A 412 9.08 5.57 -33.28
C LEU A 412 8.57 4.36 -34.05
N GLU A 413 7.30 4.00 -33.85
CA GLU A 413 6.64 2.98 -34.68
C GLU A 413 6.29 3.48 -36.09
N ARG A 414 6.36 4.80 -36.34
CA ARG A 414 6.04 5.45 -37.62
C ARG A 414 6.91 6.70 -37.82
N GLU A 415 7.17 7.07 -39.08
CA GLU A 415 7.83 8.34 -39.44
C GLU A 415 7.06 9.54 -38.82
N PRO A 416 7.66 10.32 -37.92
CA PRO A 416 6.98 11.44 -37.29
C PRO A 416 7.12 12.71 -38.13
N SER A 417 6.06 13.52 -38.13
CA SER A 417 6.16 14.93 -38.47
C SER A 417 6.56 15.71 -37.22
N GLY A 418 7.86 15.83 -36.93
CA GLY A 418 8.32 16.58 -35.75
C GLY A 418 9.78 16.33 -35.35
N PRO A 419 10.18 16.93 -34.20
CA PRO A 419 11.54 16.82 -33.66
C PRO A 419 11.90 15.39 -33.27
N ARG A 420 13.07 14.90 -33.68
CA ARG A 420 13.55 13.54 -33.47
C ARG A 420 15.06 13.40 -33.67
N ILE A 421 15.61 12.26 -33.27
CA ILE A 421 16.95 11.81 -33.65
C ILE A 421 16.80 10.67 -34.66
N GLU A 422 17.39 10.83 -35.84
CA GLU A 422 17.55 9.75 -36.80
C GLU A 422 18.97 9.18 -36.67
N VAL A 423 19.10 7.87 -36.73
CA VAL A 423 20.35 7.16 -36.45
C VAL A 423 20.81 6.43 -37.69
N ASP A 424 22.04 6.70 -38.11
CA ASP A 424 22.72 6.01 -39.21
C ASP A 424 23.92 5.19 -38.68
N GLU A 425 24.25 4.09 -39.36
CA GLU A 425 25.45 3.30 -39.03
C GLU A 425 26.72 4.08 -39.38
N GLY A 426 27.53 4.42 -38.37
CA GLY A 426 28.78 5.16 -38.52
C GLY A 426 30.02 4.27 -38.59
N ASP A 427 31.17 4.90 -38.82
CA ASP A 427 32.46 4.21 -38.86
C ASP A 427 32.96 3.80 -37.45
N GLY A 428 33.58 2.62 -37.35
CA GLY A 428 34.34 2.23 -36.16
C GLY A 428 33.52 1.86 -34.91
N ASN A 429 32.29 1.34 -35.07
CA ASN A 429 31.29 1.02 -34.03
C ASN A 429 30.61 2.24 -33.36
N ASP A 430 30.88 3.47 -33.82
CA ASP A 430 30.17 4.67 -33.39
C ASP A 430 28.91 4.91 -34.26
N LEU A 431 27.90 5.61 -33.75
CA LEU A 431 26.68 5.94 -34.50
C LEU A 431 26.73 7.40 -34.97
N GLU A 432 26.33 7.65 -36.22
CA GLU A 432 26.08 9.01 -36.70
C GLU A 432 24.63 9.39 -36.43
N LEU A 433 24.43 10.49 -35.72
CA LEU A 433 23.11 10.96 -35.32
C LEU A 433 22.76 12.19 -36.14
N ARG A 434 21.58 12.15 -36.75
CA ARG A 434 20.94 13.28 -37.40
C ARG A 434 19.82 13.80 -36.52
N ILE A 435 20.07 14.93 -35.87
CA ILE A 435 19.11 15.61 -35.03
C ILE A 435 18.21 16.46 -35.92
N VAL A 436 16.93 16.12 -36.02
CA VAL A 436 15.95 16.80 -36.88
C VAL A 436 14.95 17.53 -36.00
N ASP A 437 14.81 18.85 -36.14
CA ASP A 437 13.78 19.64 -35.45
C ASP A 437 13.09 20.58 -36.45
N GLY A 438 11.91 20.16 -36.94
CA GLY A 438 11.01 20.95 -37.79
C GLY A 438 11.55 21.29 -39.19
N VAL A 439 12.72 21.94 -39.27
CA VAL A 439 13.40 22.38 -40.50
C VAL A 439 14.94 22.41 -40.36
N GLU A 440 15.49 22.36 -39.14
CA GLU A 440 16.94 22.36 -38.92
C GLU A 440 17.48 20.95 -38.70
N THR A 441 18.71 20.72 -39.17
CA THR A 441 19.40 19.45 -39.05
C THR A 441 20.82 19.66 -38.52
N THR A 442 21.14 18.96 -37.44
CA THR A 442 22.49 18.93 -36.86
C THR A 442 23.01 17.50 -36.87
N HIS A 443 24.26 17.32 -37.31
CA HIS A 443 24.93 16.03 -37.32
C HIS A 443 25.89 15.93 -36.14
N VAL A 444 25.78 14.86 -35.36
CA VAL A 444 26.62 14.61 -34.17
C VAL A 444 27.04 13.15 -34.14
N VAL A 445 28.28 12.89 -33.76
CA VAL A 445 28.77 11.52 -33.50
C VAL A 445 28.34 11.12 -32.08
N LEU A 446 27.76 9.93 -31.90
CA LEU A 446 27.20 9.48 -30.61
C LEU A 446 28.18 9.62 -29.44
N SER A 447 29.45 9.23 -29.61
CA SER A 447 30.47 9.37 -28.56
C SER A 447 30.72 10.83 -28.12
N GLN A 448 30.44 11.80 -29.00
CA GLN A 448 30.62 13.23 -28.78
C GLN A 448 29.34 13.93 -28.31
N LEU A 449 28.21 13.21 -28.26
CA LEU A 449 26.92 13.78 -27.87
C LEU A 449 26.97 14.36 -26.45
N THR A 450 26.54 15.62 -26.33
CA THR A 450 26.43 16.38 -25.09
C THR A 450 24.98 16.80 -24.85
N SER A 451 24.67 17.29 -23.64
CA SER A 451 23.34 17.84 -23.36
C SER A 451 23.01 19.09 -24.19
N GLY A 452 24.02 19.88 -24.57
CA GLY A 452 23.83 21.07 -25.42
C GLY A 452 23.37 20.72 -26.84
N ASP A 453 23.80 19.58 -27.37
CA ASP A 453 23.36 19.10 -28.69
C ASP A 453 21.86 18.75 -28.71
N LEU A 454 21.26 18.50 -27.54
CA LEU A 454 19.85 18.14 -27.39
C LEU A 454 18.95 19.36 -27.17
N GLU A 455 19.50 20.56 -26.97
CA GLU A 455 18.74 21.74 -26.54
C GLU A 455 17.61 22.10 -27.51
N SER A 456 17.90 22.10 -28.82
CA SER A 456 16.89 22.41 -29.85
C SER A 456 15.76 21.36 -29.86
N VAL A 457 16.11 20.07 -29.84
CA VAL A 457 15.15 18.96 -29.81
C VAL A 457 14.25 19.04 -28.60
N LEU A 458 14.85 19.21 -27.42
CA LEU A 458 14.12 19.29 -26.15
C LEU A 458 13.19 20.50 -26.16
N SER A 459 13.68 21.67 -26.58
CA SER A 459 12.88 22.88 -26.66
C SER A 459 11.67 22.71 -27.59
N ALA A 460 11.86 22.06 -28.74
CA ALA A 460 10.77 21.81 -29.67
C ALA A 460 9.76 20.75 -29.19
N LEU A 461 10.18 19.85 -28.30
CA LEU A 461 9.30 18.93 -27.57
C LEU A 461 8.65 19.58 -26.33
N GLY A 462 9.00 20.83 -26.02
CA GLY A 462 8.46 21.57 -24.88
C GLY A 462 9.21 21.33 -23.55
N HIS A 463 10.43 20.82 -23.60
CA HIS A 463 11.29 20.51 -22.45
C HIS A 463 12.49 21.46 -22.33
N GLY A 464 12.84 21.82 -21.10
CA GLY A 464 14.07 22.55 -20.77
C GLY A 464 15.25 21.62 -20.46
N LEU A 465 16.50 22.12 -20.64
CA LEU A 465 17.71 21.38 -20.24
C LEU A 465 17.78 21.14 -18.73
N ASP A 466 17.13 21.97 -17.92
CA ASP A 466 17.01 21.83 -16.46
C ASP A 466 16.10 20.67 -16.03
N GLU A 467 15.34 20.09 -16.96
CA GLU A 467 14.53 18.88 -16.73
C GLU A 467 15.36 17.58 -16.86
N LEU A 468 16.60 17.66 -17.37
CA LEU A 468 17.48 16.51 -17.53
C LEU A 468 18.03 16.04 -16.19
N VAL A 469 17.68 14.80 -15.81
CA VAL A 469 18.18 14.15 -14.59
C VAL A 469 18.94 12.89 -14.99
N THR A 470 20.25 12.90 -14.79
CA THR A 470 21.15 11.79 -15.12
C THR A 470 20.72 10.48 -14.49
N PHE A 471 20.72 9.41 -15.27
CA PHE A 471 20.50 8.06 -14.77
C PHE A 471 21.46 7.03 -15.39
N ASN A 472 21.58 5.85 -14.77
CA ASN A 472 22.47 4.76 -15.19
C ASN A 472 21.59 3.75 -15.93
N PRO A 473 21.80 3.57 -17.22
CA PRO A 473 21.05 2.61 -18.02
C PRO A 473 21.37 1.16 -17.61
N ASN A 474 22.50 0.91 -16.92
CA ASN A 474 22.87 -0.41 -16.39
C ASN A 474 22.35 -0.67 -14.96
N GLY A 475 21.34 0.09 -14.53
CA GLY A 475 20.78 0.01 -13.18
C GLY A 475 21.28 1.14 -12.26
N GLN A 476 20.35 1.84 -11.60
CA GLN A 476 20.67 2.78 -10.52
C GLN A 476 20.02 2.42 -9.20
N SER A 477 20.65 2.89 -8.12
CA SER A 477 19.87 3.22 -6.92
C SER A 477 18.86 4.31 -7.27
N PRO A 478 17.58 4.22 -6.84
CA PRO A 478 16.55 5.21 -7.12
C PRO A 478 17.06 6.65 -6.88
N PRO A 479 16.64 7.64 -7.69
CA PRO A 479 17.11 9.01 -7.55
C PRO A 479 16.91 9.52 -6.11
N PRO A 480 17.82 10.36 -5.59
CA PRO A 480 17.66 10.97 -4.27
C PRO A 480 16.41 11.86 -4.27
N ARG A 481 15.58 11.66 -3.23
CA ARG A 481 14.22 12.23 -3.17
C ARG A 481 14.23 13.73 -2.89
N GLN A 482 13.36 14.46 -3.57
CA GLN A 482 12.95 15.79 -3.12
C GLN A 482 11.88 15.63 -2.04
N SER A 483 12.32 15.50 -0.79
CA SER A 483 11.42 15.54 0.36
C SER A 483 10.80 16.93 0.50
N ARG A 484 9.50 17.07 0.23
CA ARG A 484 8.70 18.22 0.72
C ARG A 484 8.33 18.09 2.21
N TRP A 485 8.69 16.98 2.84
CA TRP A 485 8.50 16.71 4.27
C TRP A 485 9.86 16.64 4.96
N ALA A 486 10.59 17.77 4.95
CA ALA A 486 11.50 18.02 6.05
C ALA A 486 10.59 18.41 7.23
N PRO A 487 10.57 17.66 8.36
CA PRO A 487 9.92 18.15 9.56
C PRO A 487 10.49 19.53 9.85
N SER A 488 9.62 20.54 10.04
CA SER A 488 10.11 21.86 10.44
C SER A 488 10.97 21.62 11.67
N ALA A 489 12.27 21.90 11.58
CA ALA A 489 13.15 21.85 12.73
C ALA A 489 12.50 22.77 13.77
N ALA A 490 11.97 22.18 14.83
CA ALA A 490 11.36 22.92 15.91
C ALA A 490 12.39 23.92 16.41
N THR A 491 12.21 25.19 16.04
CA THR A 491 12.91 26.30 16.67
C THR A 491 12.45 26.29 18.12
N ARG A 492 13.27 25.71 19.00
CA ARG A 492 13.13 25.90 20.44
C ARG A 492 13.16 27.41 20.70
N PRO A 493 12.10 28.01 21.27
CA PRO A 493 12.24 29.34 21.81
C PRO A 493 13.19 29.27 23.00
N SER A 494 14.17 30.17 23.01
CA SER A 494 15.08 30.46 24.11
C SER A 494 14.36 30.82 25.40
#